data_AF-A0A150TDN9-F1
#
_entry.id   AF-A0A150TDN9-F1
#
_cell.length_a   1.000
_cell.length_b   1.000
_cell.length_c   1.000
_cell.angle_alpha   90.00
_cell.angle_beta   90.00
_cell.angle_gamma   90.00
#
_symmetry.space_group_name_H-M   'P 1'
#
loop_
_entity.id
_entity.type
_entity.pdbx_description
1 polymer ?
#
loop_
_entity_poly.entity_id
_entity_poly.type
_entity_poly.pdbx_seq_one_letter_code
_entity_poly.pdbx_strand_id
1 'polypeptide(L)'
;MADPYIDPFETKIYGKFAREQMAAVLMGKVPPLDGMVEFAIGKQLVADQAMSDVLDRQPKPAPELDSAEVLDEARDVIVRFGSYLDSLKGRPVDPKVFFRGEMPSVLARRRITKLTAAVGHIADELERQREKVRGADMWLAELREVHERLGIVERQQRATRVERVELGPEVSTARDAWLGVYNANKNLVRGLLAHLGK
;
A
#
# COMPACT_ATOMS: atom_id res chain seq x y z
N MET A 1 -22.94 0.16 -22.56
CA MET A 1 -21.58 -0.40 -22.42
C MET A 1 -20.90 0.41 -21.32
N ALA A 2 -20.46 -0.23 -20.24
CA ALA A 2 -19.78 0.47 -19.15
C ALA A 2 -18.50 1.11 -19.69
N ASP A 3 -18.21 2.35 -19.29
CA ASP A 3 -17.01 3.06 -19.74
C ASP A 3 -15.76 2.31 -19.23
N PRO A 4 -14.97 1.68 -20.11
CA PRO A 4 -13.88 0.82 -19.68
C PRO A 4 -12.70 1.62 -19.09
N TYR A 5 -12.70 2.95 -19.23
CA TYR A 5 -11.55 3.79 -18.92
C TYR A 5 -11.51 4.35 -17.50
N ILE A 6 -12.61 4.31 -16.74
CA ILE A 6 -12.64 4.84 -15.36
C ILE A 6 -12.10 3.78 -14.40
N ASP A 7 -10.91 3.97 -13.85
CA ASP A 7 -10.38 3.07 -12.83
C ASP A 7 -11.10 3.22 -11.47
N PRO A 8 -11.00 2.24 -10.54
CA PRO A 8 -11.67 2.30 -9.24
C PRO A 8 -11.38 3.57 -8.44
N PHE A 9 -10.17 4.11 -8.46
CA PHE A 9 -9.80 5.31 -7.71
C PHE A 9 -10.32 6.58 -8.37
N GLU A 10 -10.34 6.60 -9.70
CA GLU A 10 -10.92 7.69 -10.49
C GLU A 10 -12.41 7.91 -10.22
N THR A 11 -13.14 6.88 -9.77
CA THR A 11 -14.57 7.01 -9.39
C THR A 11 -14.83 8.11 -8.34
N LYS A 12 -13.88 8.35 -7.41
CA LYS A 12 -13.98 9.42 -6.41
C LYS A 12 -14.01 10.81 -7.06
N ILE A 13 -13.25 11.00 -8.15
CA ILE A 13 -13.14 12.27 -8.88
C ILE A 13 -14.34 12.43 -9.81
N TYR A 14 -14.61 11.42 -10.65
CA TYR A 14 -15.69 11.48 -11.64
C TYR A 14 -17.08 11.59 -11.01
N GLY A 15 -17.33 10.89 -9.90
CA GLY A 15 -18.63 10.91 -9.21
C GLY A 15 -18.96 12.27 -8.64
N LYS A 16 -18.02 12.85 -7.89
CA LYS A 16 -18.14 14.21 -7.34
C LYS A 16 -18.34 15.23 -8.46
N PHE A 17 -17.48 15.21 -9.48
CA PHE A 17 -17.59 16.13 -10.61
C PHE A 17 -18.94 16.02 -11.32
N ALA A 18 -19.42 14.81 -11.59
CA ALA A 18 -20.70 14.61 -12.25
C ALA A 18 -21.88 15.17 -11.44
N ARG A 19 -21.87 15.00 -10.11
CA ARG A 19 -22.91 15.58 -9.24
C ARG A 19 -22.89 17.11 -9.26
N GLU A 20 -21.71 17.71 -9.18
CA GLU A 20 -21.55 19.16 -9.25
C GLU A 20 -22.02 19.70 -10.61
N GLN A 21 -21.71 19.01 -11.71
CA GLN A 21 -22.18 19.40 -13.05
C GLN A 21 -23.69 19.25 -13.21
N MET A 22 -24.29 18.16 -12.72
CA MET A 22 -25.75 17.99 -12.73
C MET A 22 -26.44 19.14 -11.98
N ALA A 23 -25.95 19.48 -10.80
CA ALA A 23 -26.50 20.58 -10.00
C ALA A 23 -26.32 21.93 -10.70
N ALA A 24 -25.12 22.24 -11.20
CA ALA A 24 -24.80 23.54 -11.76
C ALA A 24 -25.42 23.80 -13.13
N VAL A 25 -25.55 22.77 -13.96
CA VAL A 25 -25.92 22.92 -15.38
C VAL A 25 -27.40 22.66 -15.63
N LEU A 26 -28.02 21.75 -14.88
CA LEU A 26 -29.35 21.23 -15.21
C LEU A 26 -30.47 21.74 -14.30
N MET A 27 -30.19 21.97 -13.02
CA MET A 27 -31.20 22.46 -12.07
C MET A 27 -31.78 23.80 -12.53
N GLY A 28 -33.11 23.90 -12.45
CA GLY A 28 -33.87 25.09 -12.83
C GLY A 28 -33.97 25.33 -14.35
N LYS A 29 -33.32 24.50 -15.19
CA LYS A 29 -33.45 24.61 -16.66
C LYS A 29 -34.76 24.04 -17.16
N VAL A 30 -35.25 22.98 -16.53
CA VAL A 30 -36.58 22.41 -16.74
C VAL A 30 -37.18 22.16 -15.36
N PRO A 31 -37.76 23.18 -14.70
CA PRO A 31 -38.21 23.06 -13.31
C PRO A 31 -39.12 21.87 -13.00
N PRO A 32 -40.04 21.44 -13.90
CA PRO A 32 -40.83 20.23 -13.68
C PRO A 32 -40.02 18.93 -13.56
N LEU A 33 -38.76 18.93 -14.01
CA LEU A 33 -37.86 17.77 -13.97
C LEU A 33 -36.74 17.92 -12.93
N ASP A 34 -36.72 18.98 -12.12
CA ASP A 34 -35.67 19.18 -11.12
C ASP A 34 -35.61 18.03 -10.10
N GLY A 35 -36.76 17.46 -9.71
CA GLY A 35 -36.82 16.28 -8.83
C GLY A 35 -36.13 15.04 -9.43
N MET A 36 -36.08 14.90 -10.76
CA MET A 36 -35.32 13.84 -11.42
C MET A 36 -33.80 14.09 -11.31
N VAL A 37 -33.37 15.34 -11.42
CA VAL A 37 -31.95 15.72 -11.28
C VAL A 37 -31.49 15.51 -9.84
N GLU A 38 -32.30 15.92 -8.86
CA GLU A 38 -32.05 15.65 -7.44
C GLU A 38 -31.95 14.14 -7.15
N PHE A 39 -32.86 13.35 -7.72
CA PHE A 39 -32.81 11.90 -7.62
C PHE A 39 -31.50 11.32 -8.19
N ALA A 40 -31.08 11.77 -9.36
CA ALA A 40 -29.83 11.32 -10.00
C ALA A 40 -28.59 11.67 -9.16
N ILE A 41 -28.52 12.90 -8.63
CA ILE A 41 -27.45 13.35 -7.73
C ILE A 41 -27.43 12.49 -6.46
N GLY A 42 -28.58 12.24 -5.86
CA GLY A 42 -28.70 11.41 -4.65
C GLY A 42 -28.25 9.97 -4.89
N LYS A 43 -28.65 9.36 -6.01
CA LYS A 43 -28.19 8.01 -6.40
C LYS A 43 -26.68 7.96 -6.63
N GLN A 44 -26.13 8.96 -7.31
CA GLN A 44 -24.69 9.05 -7.52
C GLN A 44 -23.94 9.20 -6.18
N LEU A 45 -24.46 10.00 -5.24
CA LEU A 45 -23.83 10.20 -3.94
C LEU A 45 -23.76 8.90 -3.14
N VAL A 46 -24.83 8.10 -3.15
CA VAL A 46 -24.85 6.78 -2.50
C VAL A 46 -23.84 5.83 -3.15
N ALA A 47 -23.75 5.82 -4.47
CA ALA A 47 -22.77 5.01 -5.19
C ALA A 47 -21.33 5.45 -4.87
N ASP A 48 -21.06 6.77 -4.87
CA ASP A 48 -19.76 7.34 -4.53
C ASP A 48 -19.33 6.94 -3.10
N GLN A 49 -20.26 6.98 -2.15
CA GLN A 49 -19.99 6.59 -0.77
C GLN A 49 -19.70 5.09 -0.66
N ALA A 50 -20.54 4.24 -1.28
CA ALA A 50 -20.34 2.79 -1.25
C ALA A 50 -18.98 2.39 -1.87
N MET A 51 -18.57 3.05 -2.95
CA MET A 51 -17.27 2.83 -3.56
C MET A 51 -16.12 3.33 -2.67
N SER A 52 -16.29 4.50 -2.03
CA SER A 52 -15.31 5.06 -1.10
C SER A 52 -15.11 4.16 0.11
N ASP A 53 -16.18 3.62 0.69
CA ASP A 53 -16.12 2.70 1.83
C ASP A 53 -15.33 1.43 1.49
N VAL A 54 -15.50 0.90 0.27
CA VAL A 54 -14.78 -0.29 -0.20
C VAL A 54 -13.30 0.01 -0.44
N LEU A 55 -12.97 1.19 -0.98
CA LEU A 55 -11.59 1.63 -1.20
C LEU A 55 -10.88 1.93 0.12
N ASP A 56 -11.56 2.53 1.10
CA ASP A 56 -10.96 2.90 2.38
C ASP A 56 -10.72 1.67 3.28
N ARG A 57 -11.42 0.56 3.03
CA ARG A 57 -11.13 -0.76 3.62
C ARG A 57 -9.92 -1.45 3.00
N GLN A 58 -9.47 -1.02 1.82
CA GLN A 58 -8.27 -1.59 1.23
C GLN A 58 -7.06 -1.24 2.10
N PRO A 59 -6.10 -2.16 2.29
CA PRO A 59 -4.89 -1.88 3.03
C PRO A 59 -4.18 -0.66 2.41
N LYS A 60 -3.91 0.36 3.22
CA LYS A 60 -3.18 1.55 2.77
C LYS A 60 -1.81 1.14 2.22
N PRO A 61 -1.37 1.68 1.08
CA PRO A 61 -0.04 1.38 0.55
C PRO A 61 1.00 1.78 1.60
N ALA A 62 1.88 0.84 1.95
CA ALA A 62 2.99 1.10 2.86
C ALA A 62 3.93 2.15 2.22
N PRO A 63 4.54 3.08 2.99
CA PRO A 63 5.35 4.18 2.46
C PRO A 63 6.44 3.65 1.54
N GLU A 64 6.40 4.02 0.25
CA GLU A 64 7.27 3.46 -0.80
C GLU A 64 8.75 3.59 -0.40
N LEU A 65 9.41 2.45 -0.19
CA LEU A 65 10.84 2.40 0.12
C LEU A 65 11.57 1.87 -1.11
N ASP A 66 12.75 2.42 -1.38
CA ASP A 66 13.65 1.84 -2.37
C ASP A 66 14.10 0.45 -1.86
N SER A 67 13.57 -0.58 -2.51
CA SER A 67 13.85 -1.97 -2.14
C SER A 67 15.32 -2.34 -2.33
N ALA A 68 16.00 -1.76 -3.31
CA ALA A 68 17.39 -2.07 -3.59
C ALA A 68 18.29 -1.46 -2.50
N GLU A 69 18.05 -0.19 -2.16
CA GLU A 69 18.77 0.52 -1.10
C GLU A 69 18.63 -0.21 0.25
N VAL A 70 17.40 -0.54 0.66
CA VAL A 70 17.15 -1.24 1.93
C VAL A 70 17.82 -2.62 1.97
N LEU A 71 17.84 -3.35 0.85
CA LEU A 71 18.52 -4.65 0.77
C LEU A 71 20.04 -4.51 0.87
N ASP A 72 20.61 -3.48 0.26
CA ASP A 72 22.06 -3.25 0.29
C ASP A 72 22.53 -2.78 1.66
N GLU A 73 21.79 -1.90 2.33
CA GLU A 73 22.05 -1.54 3.73
C GLU A 73 21.96 -2.76 4.66
N ALA A 74 20.96 -3.62 4.49
CA ALA A 74 20.83 -4.83 5.29
C ALA A 74 22.00 -5.80 5.12
N ARG A 75 22.47 -5.97 3.89
CA ARG A 75 23.65 -6.77 3.57
C ARG A 75 24.89 -6.19 4.22
N ASP A 76 25.07 -4.88 4.11
CA ASP A 76 26.20 -4.16 4.66
C ASP A 76 26.26 -4.26 6.19
N VAL A 77 25.15 -3.99 6.90
CA VAL A 77 25.07 -4.10 8.37
C VAL A 77 25.45 -5.50 8.84
N ILE A 78 24.96 -6.57 8.20
CA ILE A 78 25.29 -7.95 8.56
C ILE A 78 26.80 -8.22 8.41
N VAL A 79 27.40 -7.79 7.30
CA VAL A 79 28.82 -8.04 7.00
C VAL A 79 29.73 -7.20 7.92
N ARG A 80 29.38 -5.93 8.14
CA ARG A 80 30.09 -5.05 9.08
C ARG A 80 29.99 -5.58 10.51
N PHE A 81 28.82 -6.04 10.94
CA PHE A 81 28.64 -6.62 12.27
C PHE A 81 29.45 -7.91 12.44
N GLY A 82 29.47 -8.79 11.44
CA GLY A 82 30.33 -9.97 11.46
C GLY A 82 31.82 -9.62 11.59
N SER A 83 32.27 -8.66 10.80
CA SER A 83 33.67 -8.17 10.84
C SER A 83 34.00 -7.52 12.19
N TYR A 84 33.04 -6.80 12.77
CA TYR A 84 33.15 -6.21 14.10
C TYR A 84 33.34 -7.28 15.18
N LEU A 85 32.52 -8.35 15.17
CA LEU A 85 32.66 -9.46 16.10
C LEU A 85 34.04 -10.13 15.99
N ASP A 86 34.55 -10.32 14.77
CA ASP A 86 35.89 -10.87 14.55
C ASP A 86 37.02 -9.96 15.07
N SER A 87 36.79 -8.65 15.09
CA SER A 87 37.76 -7.66 15.62
C SER A 87 37.84 -7.63 17.16
N LEU A 88 36.85 -8.19 17.86
CA LEU A 88 36.80 -8.18 19.32
C LEU A 88 37.85 -9.13 19.91
N LYS A 89 38.82 -8.54 20.63
CA LYS A 89 39.86 -9.29 21.34
C LYS A 89 39.24 -10.32 22.29
N GLY A 90 39.71 -11.56 22.19
CA GLY A 90 39.28 -12.65 23.06
C GLY A 90 37.96 -13.30 22.68
N ARG A 91 37.28 -12.84 21.61
CA ARG A 91 36.02 -13.40 21.09
C ARG A 91 35.00 -13.67 22.21
N PRO A 92 34.45 -12.62 22.83
CA PRO A 92 33.61 -12.75 24.02
C PRO A 92 32.30 -13.54 23.77
N VAL A 93 31.90 -13.66 22.50
CA VAL A 93 30.74 -14.44 22.05
C VAL A 93 31.13 -15.17 20.76
N ASP A 94 30.72 -16.44 20.63
CA ASP A 94 30.89 -17.19 19.38
C ASP A 94 29.99 -16.58 18.28
N PRO A 95 30.53 -16.13 17.13
CA PRO A 95 29.75 -15.61 16.02
C PRO A 95 28.63 -16.53 15.53
N LYS A 96 28.75 -17.85 15.75
CA LYS A 96 27.70 -18.83 15.40
C LYS A 96 26.38 -18.58 16.12
N VAL A 97 26.39 -17.93 17.28
CA VAL A 97 25.16 -17.54 18.01
C VAL A 97 24.32 -16.59 17.13
N PHE A 98 24.97 -15.64 16.48
CA PHE A 98 24.31 -14.65 15.62
C PHE A 98 24.00 -15.20 14.23
N PHE A 99 24.93 -15.94 13.62
CA PHE A 99 24.82 -16.33 12.21
C PHE A 99 24.38 -17.78 11.98
N ARG A 100 24.05 -18.53 13.04
CA ARG A 100 23.62 -19.94 13.00
C ARG A 100 24.56 -20.85 12.21
N GLY A 101 25.86 -20.58 12.28
CA GLY A 101 26.90 -21.33 11.57
C GLY A 101 27.09 -20.95 10.09
N GLU A 102 26.31 -20.00 9.55
CA GLU A 102 26.54 -19.45 8.22
C GLU A 102 27.56 -18.29 8.26
N MET A 103 28.26 -18.06 7.14
CA MET A 103 29.07 -16.85 7.00
C MET A 103 28.16 -15.62 6.81
N PRO A 104 28.49 -14.45 7.39
CA PRO A 104 27.69 -13.22 7.23
C PRO A 104 27.40 -12.87 5.76
N SER A 105 28.39 -13.04 4.88
CA SER A 105 28.27 -12.81 3.44
C SER A 105 27.29 -13.76 2.73
N VAL A 106 27.12 -14.98 3.24
CA VAL A 106 26.16 -15.97 2.72
C VAL A 106 24.76 -15.63 3.20
N LEU A 107 24.62 -15.28 4.47
CA LEU A 107 23.37 -14.84 5.09
C LEU A 107 22.81 -13.57 4.41
N ALA A 108 23.68 -12.61 4.10
CA ALA A 108 23.34 -11.36 3.44
C ALA A 108 22.73 -11.56 2.02
N ARG A 109 23.06 -12.67 1.33
CA ARG A 109 22.56 -12.99 -0.01
C ARG A 109 21.22 -13.72 -0.02
N ARG A 110 20.59 -13.92 1.14
CA ARG A 110 19.30 -14.62 1.23
C ARG A 110 18.18 -13.73 0.67
N ARG A 111 17.10 -14.40 0.21
CA ARG A 111 15.85 -13.72 -0.18
C ARG A 111 15.29 -12.90 0.98
N ILE A 112 14.58 -11.81 0.67
CA ILE A 112 14.09 -10.82 1.65
C ILE A 112 13.48 -11.45 2.90
N THR A 113 12.52 -12.37 2.79
CA THR A 113 11.89 -13.01 3.96
C THR A 113 12.88 -13.74 4.87
N LYS A 114 13.89 -14.40 4.28
CA LYS A 114 14.94 -15.09 5.06
C LYS A 114 15.94 -14.09 5.64
N LEU A 115 16.22 -13.00 4.92
CA LEU A 115 17.08 -11.92 5.37
C LEU A 115 16.46 -11.17 6.56
N THR A 116 15.19 -10.78 6.47
CA THR A 116 14.42 -10.14 7.55
C THR A 116 14.44 -10.98 8.82
N ALA A 117 14.16 -12.29 8.71
CA ALA A 117 14.19 -13.21 9.84
C ALA A 117 15.60 -13.36 10.43
N ALA A 118 16.64 -13.32 9.59
CA ALA A 118 18.02 -13.40 10.04
C ALA A 118 18.46 -12.14 10.80
N VAL A 119 18.14 -10.94 10.29
CA VAL A 119 18.43 -9.68 10.98
C VAL A 119 17.72 -9.62 12.33
N GLY A 120 16.44 -10.01 12.39
CA GLY A 120 15.69 -10.09 13.64
C GLY A 120 16.35 -11.03 14.66
N HIS A 121 16.76 -12.23 14.22
CA HIS A 121 17.51 -13.17 15.07
C HIS A 121 18.83 -12.57 15.58
N ILE A 122 19.60 -11.89 14.73
CA ILE A 122 20.87 -11.26 15.14
C ILE A 122 20.61 -10.19 16.21
N ALA A 123 19.59 -9.34 16.02
CA ALA A 123 19.21 -8.31 16.99
C ALA A 123 18.78 -8.93 18.33
N ASP A 124 17.97 -9.98 18.31
CA ASP A 124 17.51 -10.67 19.51
C ASP A 124 18.67 -11.31 20.29
N GLU A 125 19.59 -11.97 19.60
CA GLU A 125 20.77 -12.55 20.27
C GLU A 125 21.74 -11.48 20.76
N LEU A 126 21.86 -10.35 20.06
CA LEU A 126 22.71 -9.25 20.51
C LEU A 126 22.15 -8.60 21.79
N GLU A 127 20.83 -8.48 21.92
CA GLU A 127 20.20 -8.02 23.16
C GLU A 127 20.51 -8.98 24.32
N ARG A 128 20.46 -10.31 24.08
CA ARG A 128 20.79 -11.30 25.11
C ARG A 128 22.27 -11.32 25.49
N GLN A 129 23.16 -10.94 24.58
CA GLN A 129 24.61 -10.89 24.82
C GLN A 129 25.12 -9.46 25.03
N ARG A 130 24.22 -8.51 25.29
CA ARG A 130 24.50 -7.07 25.29
C ARG A 130 25.68 -6.67 26.19
N GLU A 131 25.79 -7.29 27.36
CA GLU A 131 26.88 -7.02 28.31
C GLU A 131 28.25 -7.52 27.85
N LYS A 132 28.29 -8.52 26.97
CA LYS A 132 29.52 -9.17 26.49
C LYS A 132 30.07 -8.53 25.22
N VAL A 133 29.20 -7.87 24.44
CA VAL A 133 29.57 -7.22 23.18
C VAL A 133 29.75 -5.74 23.45
N ARG A 134 31.00 -5.28 23.43
CA ARG A 134 31.29 -3.84 23.51
C ARG A 134 30.49 -3.11 22.42
N GLY A 135 29.94 -1.94 22.70
CA GLY A 135 29.20 -1.15 21.71
C GLY A 135 27.90 -1.81 21.21
N ALA A 136 27.35 -2.78 21.94
CA ALA A 136 26.10 -3.47 21.56
C ALA A 136 24.95 -2.51 21.25
N ASP A 137 24.82 -1.41 21.99
CA ASP A 137 23.72 -0.45 21.82
C ASP A 137 23.68 0.19 20.43
N MET A 138 24.85 0.54 19.89
CA MET A 138 24.97 1.10 18.53
C MET A 138 24.54 0.08 17.49
N TRP A 139 25.03 -1.16 17.61
CA TRP A 139 24.69 -2.24 16.68
C TRP A 139 23.23 -2.67 16.79
N LEU A 140 22.66 -2.69 17.99
CA LEU A 140 21.23 -2.95 18.20
C LEU A 140 20.36 -1.90 17.52
N ALA A 141 20.76 -0.62 17.58
CA ALA A 141 20.05 0.45 16.89
C ALA A 141 20.06 0.22 15.38
N GLU A 142 21.24 0.02 14.77
CA GLU A 142 21.38 -0.23 13.33
C GLU A 142 20.61 -1.49 12.88
N LEU A 143 20.71 -2.60 13.62
CA LEU A 143 20.04 -3.85 13.29
C LEU A 143 18.52 -3.74 13.38
N ARG A 144 17.99 -3.02 14.37
CA ARG A 144 16.55 -2.81 14.54
C ARG A 144 15.98 -1.90 13.47
N GLU A 145 16.67 -0.82 13.15
CA GLU A 145 16.27 0.12 12.09
C GLU A 145 16.17 -0.61 10.74
N VAL A 146 17.20 -1.36 10.37
CA VAL A 146 17.19 -2.15 9.14
C VAL A 146 16.13 -3.24 9.18
N HIS A 147 15.91 -3.92 10.32
CA HIS A 147 14.87 -4.93 10.44
C HIS A 147 13.48 -4.36 10.18
N GLU A 148 13.19 -3.17 10.71
CA GLU A 148 11.94 -2.46 10.48
C GLU A 148 11.75 -2.12 8.99
N ARG A 149 12.77 -1.54 8.36
CA ARG A 149 12.76 -1.20 6.93
C ARG A 149 12.57 -2.44 6.04
N LEU A 150 13.27 -3.54 6.35
CA LEU A 150 13.07 -4.82 5.67
C LEU A 150 11.64 -5.35 5.82
N GLY A 151 11.03 -5.18 7.00
CA GLY A 151 9.64 -5.53 7.26
C GLY A 151 8.66 -4.70 6.42
N ILE A 152 8.95 -3.43 6.20
CA ILE A 152 8.16 -2.56 5.30
C ILE A 152 8.28 -3.04 3.85
N VAL A 153 9.50 -3.26 3.35
CA VAL A 153 9.74 -3.73 1.97
C VAL A 153 9.11 -5.11 1.73
N GLU A 154 9.17 -6.03 2.70
CA GLU A 154 8.50 -7.32 2.59
C GLU A 154 6.98 -7.17 2.47
N ARG A 155 6.37 -6.26 3.25
CA ARG A 155 4.95 -5.95 3.12
C ARG A 155 4.62 -5.30 1.77
N GLN A 156 5.48 -4.44 1.24
CA GLN A 156 5.32 -3.85 -0.10
C GLN A 156 5.36 -4.90 -1.19
N GLN A 157 6.35 -5.80 -1.18
CA GLN A 157 6.41 -6.87 -2.19
C GLN A 157 5.19 -7.79 -2.13
N ARG A 158 4.64 -8.02 -0.92
CA ARG A 158 3.36 -8.73 -0.76
C ARG A 158 2.18 -7.91 -1.29
N ALA A 159 2.12 -6.62 -0.98
CA ALA A 159 1.06 -5.71 -1.43
C ALA A 159 1.06 -5.54 -2.95
N THR A 160 2.21 -5.28 -3.60
CA THR A 160 2.34 -5.20 -5.06
C THR A 160 1.95 -6.52 -5.73
N ARG A 161 2.26 -7.66 -5.10
CA ARG A 161 1.83 -8.97 -5.60
C ARG A 161 0.31 -9.16 -5.46
N VAL A 162 -0.32 -8.58 -4.44
CA VAL A 162 -1.77 -8.61 -4.24
C VAL A 162 -2.49 -7.60 -5.15
N GLU A 163 -1.99 -6.38 -5.29
CA GLU A 163 -2.49 -5.35 -6.22
C GLU A 163 -2.41 -5.79 -7.69
N ARG A 164 -1.35 -6.50 -8.08
CA ARG A 164 -1.25 -7.10 -9.42
C ARG A 164 -2.16 -8.29 -9.63
N VAL A 165 -2.62 -8.95 -8.56
CA VAL A 165 -3.41 -10.16 -8.66
C VAL A 165 -4.91 -9.86 -8.67
N GLU A 166 -5.40 -8.83 -7.99
CA GLU A 166 -6.82 -8.50 -8.00
C GLU A 166 -7.05 -7.15 -7.31
N LEU A 167 -7.59 -6.14 -8.01
CA LEU A 167 -8.58 -5.29 -7.36
C LEU A 167 -9.66 -6.27 -6.89
N GLY A 168 -9.67 -6.61 -5.60
CA GLY A 168 -10.41 -7.75 -5.07
C GLY A 168 -11.87 -7.81 -5.57
N PRO A 169 -12.52 -8.99 -5.56
CA PRO A 169 -13.89 -9.15 -6.05
C PRO A 169 -14.88 -8.09 -5.50
N GLU A 170 -14.67 -7.64 -4.26
CA GLU A 170 -15.43 -6.55 -3.63
C GLU A 170 -15.25 -5.21 -4.36
N VAL A 171 -14.01 -4.82 -4.69
CA VAL A 171 -13.70 -3.58 -5.44
C VAL A 171 -14.25 -3.65 -6.85
N SER A 172 -14.09 -4.79 -7.54
CA SER A 172 -14.65 -4.97 -8.89
C SER A 172 -16.18 -4.87 -8.89
N THR A 173 -16.84 -5.54 -7.94
CA THR A 173 -18.31 -5.51 -7.80
C THR A 173 -18.80 -4.10 -7.47
N ALA A 174 -18.14 -3.41 -6.55
CA ALA A 174 -18.47 -2.03 -6.19
C ALA A 174 -18.29 -1.08 -7.38
N ARG A 175 -17.22 -1.25 -8.17
CA ARG A 175 -16.98 -0.48 -9.40
C ARG A 175 -18.08 -0.73 -10.43
N ASP A 176 -18.47 -1.98 -10.67
CA ASP A 176 -19.52 -2.29 -11.64
C ASP A 176 -20.88 -1.71 -11.22
N ALA A 177 -21.21 -1.79 -9.92
CA ALA A 177 -22.40 -1.13 -9.37
C ALA A 177 -22.36 0.40 -9.53
N TRP A 178 -21.20 1.00 -9.24
CA TRP A 178 -20.97 2.44 -9.42
C TRP A 178 -21.14 2.87 -10.88
N LEU A 179 -20.52 2.13 -11.81
CA LEU A 179 -20.64 2.36 -13.25
C LEU A 179 -22.07 2.19 -13.74
N GLY A 180 -22.84 1.26 -13.16
CA GLY A 180 -24.26 1.10 -13.44
C GLY A 180 -25.05 2.39 -13.15
N VAL A 181 -24.88 2.96 -11.96
CA VAL A 181 -25.53 4.21 -11.55
C VAL A 181 -25.04 5.39 -12.42
N TYR A 182 -23.73 5.49 -12.62
CA TYR A 182 -23.13 6.56 -13.42
C TYR A 182 -23.66 6.59 -14.86
N ASN A 183 -23.75 5.42 -15.50
CA ASN A 183 -24.27 5.32 -16.87
C ASN A 183 -25.79 5.57 -16.94
N ALA A 184 -26.55 5.15 -15.93
CA ALA A 184 -27.98 5.46 -15.84
C ALA A 184 -28.20 6.97 -15.76
N ASN A 185 -27.46 7.65 -14.87
CA ASN A 185 -27.51 9.10 -14.72
C ASN A 185 -27.10 9.81 -16.01
N LYS A 186 -26.06 9.34 -16.70
CA LYS A 186 -25.64 9.87 -18.01
C LYS A 186 -26.77 9.85 -19.04
N ASN A 187 -27.58 8.79 -19.06
CA ASN A 187 -28.73 8.70 -19.96
C ASN A 187 -29.85 9.68 -19.58
N LEU A 188 -30.15 9.83 -18.28
CA LEU A 188 -31.12 10.82 -17.81
C LEU A 188 -30.70 12.25 -18.18
N VAL A 189 -29.43 12.58 -17.94
CA VAL A 189 -28.86 13.88 -18.31
C VAL A 189 -28.93 14.12 -19.82
N ARG A 190 -28.59 13.12 -20.64
CA ARG A 190 -28.72 13.22 -22.10
C ARG A 190 -30.16 13.47 -22.54
N GLY A 191 -31.13 12.78 -21.95
CA GLY A 191 -32.55 13.00 -22.25
C GLY A 191 -32.99 14.43 -21.93
N LEU A 192 -32.59 14.94 -20.75
CA LEU A 192 -32.89 16.31 -20.34
C LEU A 192 -32.25 17.36 -21.27
N LEU A 193 -30.99 17.16 -21.64
CA LEU A 193 -30.28 18.03 -22.58
C LEU A 193 -30.94 18.05 -23.96
N ALA A 194 -31.39 16.88 -24.46
CA ALA A 194 -32.11 16.80 -25.72
C ALA A 194 -33.42 17.62 -25.70
N HIS A 195 -34.16 17.62 -24.59
CA HIS A 195 -35.35 18.48 -24.42
C HIS A 195 -35.00 19.98 -24.39
N LEU A 196 -33.77 20.33 -24.01
CA LEU A 196 -33.23 21.69 -24.07
C LEU A 196 -32.61 22.04 -25.44
N GLY A 197 -32.68 21.13 -26.42
CA GLY A 197 -32.08 21.30 -27.74
C GLY A 197 -30.55 21.24 -27.74
N LYS A 198 -29.95 20.54 -26.76
CA LYS A 198 -28.50 20.39 -26.58
C LYS A 198 -28.05 18.95 -26.73
#